data_AF-A0A257MTU2-F1
#
_entry.id   AF-A0A257MTU2-F1
#
_cell.length_a   1.000
_cell.length_b   1.000
_cell.length_c   1.000
_cell.angle_alpha   90.00
_cell.angle_beta   90.00
_cell.angle_gamma   90.00
#
_symmetry.space_group_name_H-M   'P 1'
#
loop_
_entity.id
_entity.type
_entity.pdbx_description
1 polymer ?
#
loop_
_entity_poly.entity_id
_entity_poly.type
_entity_poly.pdbx_seq_one_letter_code
_entity_poly.pdbx_strand_id
1 'polypeptide(L)'
;MTSLLKQHALQIFQAGVAAADPYQAVKRCLNLHHAAAGKIHLIAFGKAACAMAKAAADIIPAADLAGVGIAVTNYENVTAVANVEVIGA
;
A
#
# COMPACT_ATOMS: atom_id res chain seq x y z
N MET A 1 6.71 -35.94 -14.31
CA MET A 1 5.77 -35.06 -15.03
C MET A 1 4.81 -34.33 -14.08
N THR A 2 4.26 -34.99 -13.06
CA THR A 2 3.36 -34.37 -12.05
C THR A 2 4.03 -33.35 -11.12
N SER A 3 5.31 -33.52 -10.79
CA SER A 3 6.06 -32.55 -9.96
C SER A 3 6.23 -31.20 -10.65
N LEU A 4 6.52 -31.20 -11.96
CA LEU A 4 6.71 -29.98 -12.74
C LEU A 4 5.41 -29.16 -12.83
N LEU A 5 4.26 -29.81 -13.05
CA LEU A 5 2.96 -29.14 -13.05
C LEU A 5 2.62 -28.53 -11.69
N LYS A 6 2.90 -29.26 -10.58
CA LYS A 6 2.72 -28.72 -9.23
C LYS A 6 3.62 -27.51 -8.97
N GLN A 7 4.87 -27.56 -9.42
CA GLN A 7 5.81 -26.44 -9.31
C GLN A 7 5.32 -25.23 -10.10
N HIS A 8 4.88 -25.41 -11.34
CA HIS A 8 4.33 -24.31 -12.16
C HIS A 8 3.07 -23.72 -11.52
N ALA A 9 2.16 -24.56 -11.02
CA ALA A 9 0.97 -24.08 -10.32
C ALA A 9 1.32 -23.23 -9.10
N LEU A 10 2.28 -23.67 -8.28
CA LEU A 10 2.77 -22.91 -7.13
C LEU A 10 3.39 -21.58 -7.57
N GLN A 11 4.20 -21.58 -8.62
CA GLN A 11 4.84 -20.36 -9.15
C GLN A 11 3.80 -19.34 -9.63
N ILE A 12 2.78 -19.78 -10.35
CA ILE A 12 1.69 -18.91 -10.82
C ILE A 12 0.92 -18.34 -9.62
N PHE A 13 0.59 -19.17 -8.63
CA PHE A 13 -0.07 -18.71 -7.41
C PHE A 13 0.76 -17.66 -6.68
N GLN A 14 2.05 -17.92 -6.46
CA GLN A 14 2.95 -16.98 -5.79
C GLN A 14 3.13 -15.68 -6.57
N ALA A 15 3.19 -15.76 -7.90
CA ALA A 15 3.20 -14.56 -8.74
C ALA A 15 1.92 -13.74 -8.56
N GLY A 16 0.76 -14.39 -8.45
CA GLY A 16 -0.51 -13.74 -8.12
C GLY A 16 -0.50 -13.06 -6.75
N VAL A 17 0.01 -13.74 -5.71
CA VAL A 17 0.16 -13.18 -4.37
C VAL A 17 1.09 -11.96 -4.39
N ALA A 18 2.25 -12.06 -5.05
CA ALA A 18 3.20 -10.95 -5.18
C ALA A 18 2.60 -9.76 -5.96
N ALA A 19 1.80 -10.04 -6.99
CA ALA A 19 1.07 -9.01 -7.71
C ALA A 19 -0.02 -8.36 -6.83
N ALA A 20 -0.63 -9.10 -5.91
CA ALA A 20 -1.63 -8.59 -4.99
C ALA A 20 -1.05 -7.91 -3.73
N ASP A 21 0.28 -7.87 -3.56
CA ASP A 21 0.91 -7.17 -2.43
C ASP A 21 0.48 -5.69 -2.39
N PRO A 22 -0.15 -5.22 -1.29
CA PRO A 22 -0.75 -3.88 -1.25
C PRO A 22 0.26 -2.75 -1.41
N TYR A 23 1.47 -2.91 -0.84
CA TYR A 23 2.52 -1.90 -0.93
C TYR A 23 3.01 -1.77 -2.38
N GLN A 24 3.33 -2.89 -3.02
CA GLN A 24 3.77 -2.92 -4.41
C GLN A 24 2.65 -2.50 -5.38
N ALA A 25 1.39 -2.84 -5.09
CA ALA A 25 0.25 -2.42 -5.90
C ALA A 25 0.12 -0.89 -5.94
N VAL A 26 0.21 -0.22 -4.78
CA VAL A 26 0.24 1.25 -4.73
C VAL A 26 1.44 1.79 -5.50
N LYS A 27 2.64 1.22 -5.30
CA LYS A 27 3.83 1.70 -6.01
C LYS A 27 3.76 1.60 -7.54
N ARG A 28 3.05 0.61 -8.07
CA ARG A 28 2.86 0.46 -9.52
C ARG A 28 1.81 1.40 -10.09
N CYS A 29 0.77 1.70 -9.32
CA CYS A 29 -0.42 2.39 -9.83
C CYS A 29 -0.48 3.88 -9.48
N LEU A 30 0.09 4.29 -8.34
CA LEU A 30 0.11 5.68 -7.92
C LEU A 30 1.21 6.43 -8.68
N ASN A 31 0.79 7.32 -9.58
CA ASN A 31 1.69 8.15 -10.34
C ASN A 31 1.28 9.63 -10.24
N LEU A 32 2.25 10.50 -9.95
CA LEU A 32 2.03 11.91 -9.62
C LEU A 32 2.10 12.84 -10.83
N HIS A 33 2.20 12.31 -12.07
CA HIS A 33 2.33 13.11 -13.30
C HIS A 33 1.23 14.16 -13.52
N HIS A 34 0.10 14.08 -12.79
CA HIS A 34 -0.99 15.06 -12.83
C HIS A 34 -1.36 15.59 -11.45
N ALA A 35 -0.41 15.67 -10.49
CA ALA A 35 -0.70 16.27 -9.19
C ALA A 35 -1.37 17.63 -9.41
N ALA A 36 -2.65 17.71 -9.04
CA ALA A 36 -3.46 18.91 -9.17
C ALA A 36 -2.74 20.08 -8.48
N ALA A 37 -3.07 21.32 -8.83
CA ALA A 37 -2.42 22.53 -8.32
C ALA A 37 -2.64 22.81 -6.80
N GLY A 38 -2.71 21.78 -5.95
CA GLY A 38 -2.98 21.84 -4.52
C GLY A 38 -2.32 20.69 -3.74
N LYS A 39 -2.56 20.68 -2.43
CA LYS A 39 -1.99 19.69 -1.51
C LYS A 39 -2.75 18.36 -1.56
N ILE A 40 -2.05 17.28 -1.24
CA ILE A 40 -2.56 15.90 -1.21
C ILE A 40 -2.91 15.51 0.22
N HIS A 41 -4.14 15.06 0.44
CA HIS A 41 -4.55 14.41 1.68
C HIS A 41 -4.40 12.89 1.54
N LEU A 42 -3.60 12.27 2.41
CA LEU A 42 -3.41 10.83 2.43
C LEU A 42 -4.36 10.18 3.45
N ILE A 43 -5.31 9.38 2.97
CA ILE A 43 -6.27 8.65 3.80
C ILE A 43 -6.31 7.19 3.32
N ALA A 44 -6.13 6.24 4.22
CA ALA A 44 -6.22 4.80 3.95
C ALA A 44 -7.12 4.11 4.97
N PHE A 45 -7.86 3.08 4.52
CA PHE A 45 -8.71 2.28 5.42
C PHE A 45 -8.75 0.81 4.98
N GLY A 46 -8.90 -0.10 5.95
CA GLY A 46 -8.97 -1.55 5.76
C GLY A 46 -7.77 -2.31 6.32
N LYS A 47 -7.76 -3.65 6.20
CA LYS A 47 -6.72 -4.52 6.77
C LYS A 47 -5.30 -4.18 6.27
N ALA A 48 -5.20 -3.78 5.01
CA ALA A 48 -3.93 -3.41 4.38
C ALA A 48 -3.60 -1.91 4.47
N ALA A 49 -4.38 -1.11 5.21
CA ALA A 49 -4.26 0.35 5.22
C ALA A 49 -2.85 0.82 5.55
N CYS A 50 -2.17 0.19 6.52
CA CYS A 50 -0.80 0.56 6.89
C CYS A 50 0.18 0.36 5.72
N ALA A 51 0.12 -0.79 5.03
CA ALA A 51 1.00 -1.08 3.90
C ALA A 51 0.74 -0.13 2.72
N MET A 52 -0.54 0.15 2.42
CA MET A 52 -0.93 1.07 1.36
C MET A 52 -0.52 2.52 1.67
N ALA A 53 -0.79 2.99 2.90
CA ALA A 53 -0.42 4.33 3.34
C ALA A 53 1.09 4.52 3.32
N LYS A 54 1.85 3.51 3.77
CA LYS A 54 3.32 3.54 3.69
C LYS A 54 3.80 3.70 2.25
N ALA A 55 3.27 2.93 1.31
CA ALA A 55 3.66 3.04 -0.10
C ALA A 55 3.35 4.41 -0.69
N ALA A 56 2.17 4.96 -0.38
CA ALA A 56 1.79 6.29 -0.83
C ALA A 56 2.67 7.39 -0.23
N ALA A 57 2.96 7.32 1.08
CA ALA A 57 3.84 8.26 1.77
C ALA A 57 5.29 8.20 1.25
N ASP A 58 5.77 7.03 0.82
CA ASP A 58 7.09 6.88 0.19
C ASP A 58 7.16 7.50 -1.21
N ILE A 59 6.02 7.72 -1.88
CA ILE A 59 5.92 8.28 -3.24
C ILE A 59 5.66 9.79 -3.22
N ILE A 60 4.76 10.23 -2.35
CA ILE A 60 4.31 11.62 -2.30
C ILE A 60 5.38 12.48 -1.61
N PRO A 61 5.93 13.51 -2.28
CA PRO A 61 6.83 14.45 -1.64
C PRO A 61 6.18 15.08 -0.41
N ALA A 62 6.94 15.22 0.69
CA ALA A 62 6.42 15.83 1.91
C ALA A 62 5.89 17.25 1.69
N ALA A 63 6.48 17.98 0.74
CA ALA A 63 6.04 19.31 0.34
C ALA A 63 4.67 19.31 -0.35
N ASP A 64 4.20 18.18 -0.89
CA ASP A 64 2.91 18.08 -1.56
C ASP A 64 1.82 17.58 -0.62
N LEU A 65 2.17 17.01 0.53
CA LEU A 65 1.20 16.60 1.54
C LEU A 65 0.54 17.80 2.23
N ALA A 66 -0.76 17.67 2.47
CA ALA A 66 -1.56 18.65 3.22
C ALA A 66 -1.33 18.57 4.75
N GLY A 67 -0.63 17.55 5.22
CA GLY A 67 -0.38 17.29 6.63
C GLY A 67 -0.04 15.83 6.90
N VAL A 68 -0.20 15.40 8.15
CA VAL A 68 -0.08 14.00 8.56
C VAL A 68 -1.21 13.18 7.91
N GLY A 69 -0.88 12.03 7.32
CA GLY A 69 -1.88 11.12 6.75
C GLY A 69 -2.65 10.35 7.82
N ILE A 70 -3.75 9.69 7.44
CA ILE A 70 -4.55 8.87 8.37
C ILE A 70 -4.70 7.46 7.79
N ALA A 71 -4.47 6.43 8.60
CA ALA A 71 -4.73 5.04 8.26
C ALA A 71 -5.60 4.36 9.33
N VAL A 72 -6.74 3.82 8.93
CA VAL A 72 -7.63 3.04 9.81
C VAL A 72 -7.55 1.56 9.47
N THR A 73 -7.18 0.72 10.43
CA THR A 73 -7.08 -0.73 10.24
C THR A 73 -7.62 -1.47 11.45
N ASN A 74 -7.71 -2.81 11.40
CA ASN A 74 -8.12 -3.56 12.59
C ASN A 74 -6.98 -3.59 13.62
N TYR A 75 -7.30 -3.80 14.89
CA TYR A 75 -6.32 -3.81 15.98
C TYR A 75 -5.11 -4.72 15.72
N GLU A 76 -5.32 -5.86 15.06
CA GLU A 76 -4.29 -6.85 14.73
C GLU A 76 -3.28 -6.36 13.67
N ASN A 77 -3.69 -5.49 12.76
CA ASN A 77 -2.85 -5.00 11.65
C ASN A 77 -2.28 -3.59 11.90
N VAL A 78 -2.50 -3.01 13.08
CA VAL A 78 -1.91 -1.71 13.44
C VAL A 78 -0.38 -1.82 13.40
N THR A 79 0.24 -1.01 12.57
CA THR A 79 1.70 -0.89 12.47
C THR A 79 2.06 0.57 12.29
N ALA A 80 3.13 1.04 12.94
CA ALA A 80 3.59 2.41 12.80
C ALA A 80 3.99 2.73 11.35
N VAL A 81 3.49 3.86 10.83
CA VAL A 81 3.83 4.39 9.51
C VAL A 81 4.30 5.83 9.70
N ALA A 82 5.46 6.18 9.16
CA ALA A 82 6.01 7.53 9.27
C ALA A 82 5.07 8.56 8.63
N ASN A 83 4.87 9.69 9.30
CA ASN A 83 3.98 10.78 8.87
C ASN A 83 2.52 10.35 8.60
N VAL A 84 2.07 9.26 9.24
CA VAL A 84 0.69 8.77 9.18
C VAL A 84 0.23 8.41 10.58
N GLU A 85 -0.90 8.96 11.01
CA GLU A 85 -1.61 8.54 12.21
C GLU A 85 -2.33 7.22 11.92
N VAL A 86 -2.08 6.19 12.74
CA VAL A 86 -2.65 4.86 12.54
C VAL A 86 -3.63 4.55 13.67
N ILE A 87 -4.87 4.24 13.30
CA ILE A 87 -5.98 4.00 14.23
C ILE A 87 -6.43 2.55 14.09
N GLY A 88 -6.46 1.82 15.20
CA GLY A 88 -7.08 0.49 15.29
C GLY A 88 -8.59 0.62 15.56
N ALA A 89 -9.41 -0.10 14.79
CA ALA A 89 -10.88 -0.10 14.90
C ALA A 89 -11.48 -1.51 14.82
#